data_AF-A0A6P4E6S4-F1
#
_entry.id   AF-A0A6P4E6S4-F1
#
_cell.length_a   1.000
_cell.length_b   1.000
_cell.length_c   1.000
_cell.angle_alpha   90.00
_cell.angle_beta   90.00
_cell.angle_gamma   90.00
#
_symmetry.space_group_name_H-M   'P 1'
#
loop_
_entity.id
_entity.type
_entity.pdbx_description
1 polymer ?
#
loop_
_entity_poly.entity_id
_entity_poly.type
_entity_poly.pdbx_seq_one_letter_code
_entity_poly.pdbx_strand_id
1 'polypeptide(L)'
;YMPDAQHLDFVYHDHEELTRFLRATSARYPNLTALYSIGKSIQGRDLWVMVVSSSPYEHMVGKPDVKYVGNIHGNEPVGREMLLHLIQYFVTSYSSDQYVKWLLDNTRIHILPTMNPDGY
;
A
#
# COMPACT_ATOMS: atom_id res chain seq x y z
N TYR A 1 -13.63 18.34 13.01
CA TYR A 1 -14.18 17.21 12.27
C TYR A 1 -13.00 16.32 11.91
N MET A 2 -12.83 15.18 12.58
CA MET A 2 -11.82 14.20 12.15
C MET A 2 -12.55 13.26 11.18
N PRO A 3 -12.18 13.23 9.89
CA PRO A 3 -12.80 12.31 8.96
C PRO A 3 -12.54 10.88 9.46
N ASP A 4 -13.55 10.03 9.30
CA ASP A 4 -13.54 8.66 9.77
C ASP A 4 -12.33 7.93 9.17
N ALA A 5 -11.30 7.68 9.98
CA ALA A 5 -10.00 7.16 9.55
C ALA A 5 -10.05 5.69 9.07
N GLN A 6 -11.25 5.18 8.80
CA GLN A 6 -11.54 3.82 8.31
C GLN A 6 -11.60 3.75 6.78
N HIS A 7 -11.94 4.84 6.09
CA HIS A 7 -12.24 4.80 4.66
C HIS A 7 -11.39 5.79 3.86
N LEU A 8 -10.89 5.33 2.71
CA LEU A 8 -10.13 6.13 1.76
C LEU A 8 -11.16 6.65 0.76
N ASP A 9 -11.24 7.95 0.59
CA ASP A 9 -12.21 8.54 -0.31
C ASP A 9 -11.88 8.18 -1.76
N PHE A 10 -12.89 8.00 -2.61
CA PHE A 10 -12.69 7.76 -4.04
C PHE A 10 -12.37 9.08 -4.77
N VAL A 11 -11.16 9.58 -4.54
CA VAL A 11 -10.59 10.78 -5.14
C VAL A 11 -9.14 10.52 -5.56
N TYR A 12 -8.58 11.42 -6.35
CA TYR A 12 -7.15 11.39 -6.65
C TYR A 12 -6.36 11.99 -5.50
N HIS A 13 -5.41 11.22 -4.94
CA HIS A 13 -4.62 11.64 -3.80
C HIS A 13 -3.28 12.21 -4.27
N ASP A 14 -2.91 13.39 -3.78
CA ASP A 14 -1.55 13.91 -3.99
C ASP A 14 -0.49 13.10 -3.23
N HIS A 15 0.80 13.42 -3.40
CA HIS A 15 1.87 12.66 -2.75
C HIS A 15 1.85 12.77 -1.21
N GLU A 16 1.42 13.89 -0.65
CA GLU A 16 1.32 14.07 0.80
C GLU A 16 0.15 13.28 1.37
N GLU A 17 -1.01 13.31 0.71
CA GLU A 17 -2.20 12.55 1.07
C GLU A 17 -1.95 11.05 0.99
N LEU A 18 -1.34 10.58 -0.10
CA LEU A 18 -0.89 9.19 -0.23
C LEU A 18 0.06 8.80 0.90
N THR A 19 1.08 9.63 1.18
CA THR A 19 2.05 9.36 2.26
C THR A 19 1.36 9.27 3.62
N ARG A 20 0.41 10.18 3.88
CA ARG A 20 -0.38 10.21 5.11
C ARG A 20 -1.22 8.93 5.26
N PHE A 21 -1.90 8.51 4.19
CA PHE A 21 -2.67 7.27 4.17
C PHE A 21 -1.79 6.04 4.45
N LEU A 22 -0.65 5.91 3.78
CA LEU A 22 0.24 4.76 3.97
C LEU A 22 0.79 4.71 5.40
N ARG A 23 1.26 5.83 5.94
CA ARG A 23 1.77 5.89 7.33
C ARG A 23 0.67 5.58 8.35
N ALA A 24 -0.51 6.16 8.19
CA ALA A 24 -1.65 5.90 9.06
C ALA A 24 -2.07 4.42 9.02
N THR A 25 -2.10 3.83 7.82
CA THR A 25 -2.41 2.40 7.63
C THR A 25 -1.38 1.52 8.32
N SER A 26 -0.08 1.82 8.16
CA SER A 26 0.97 1.02 8.79
C SER A 26 0.95 1.11 10.32
N ALA A 27 0.68 2.31 10.87
CA ALA A 27 0.53 2.50 12.30
C ALA A 27 -0.70 1.77 12.87
N ARG A 28 -1.78 1.68 12.09
CA ARG A 28 -3.04 1.05 12.52
C ARG A 28 -3.00 -0.48 12.42
N TYR A 29 -2.32 -1.02 11.41
CA TYR A 29 -2.26 -2.45 11.14
C TYR A 29 -0.81 -3.00 11.17
N PRO A 30 -0.06 -2.80 12.27
CA PRO A 30 1.38 -3.13 12.30
C PRO A 30 1.64 -4.64 12.15
N ASN A 31 0.70 -5.49 12.56
CA ASN A 31 0.82 -6.95 12.40
C ASN A 31 0.59 -7.44 10.96
N LEU A 32 0.01 -6.60 10.11
CA LEU A 32 -0.31 -6.95 8.72
C LEU A 32 0.50 -6.16 7.70
N THR A 33 1.21 -5.12 8.13
CA THR A 33 1.82 -4.17 7.22
C THR A 33 3.21 -3.74 7.62
N ALA A 34 4.05 -3.48 6.63
CA ALA A 34 5.34 -2.82 6.81
C ALA A 34 5.52 -1.78 5.71
N LEU A 35 5.73 -0.52 6.11
CA LEU A 35 5.97 0.59 5.20
C LEU A 35 7.46 0.89 5.13
N TYR A 36 7.99 0.97 3.92
CA TYR A 36 9.38 1.37 3.68
C TYR A 36 9.49 2.17 2.38
N SER A 37 10.61 2.88 2.23
CA SER A 37 10.94 3.61 1.01
C SER A 37 12.06 2.86 0.28
N ILE A 38 11.90 2.65 -1.04
CA ILE A 38 12.96 2.05 -1.88
C ILE A 38 13.95 3.07 -2.42
N GLY A 39 13.76 4.35 -2.10
CA GLY A 39 14.58 5.45 -2.58
C GLY A 39 13.77 6.74 -2.67
N LYS A 40 14.38 7.74 -3.30
CA LYS A 40 13.74 9.03 -3.53
C LYS A 40 13.66 9.33 -5.03
N SER A 41 12.62 10.05 -5.43
CA SER A 41 12.49 10.62 -6.76
C SER A 41 13.51 11.75 -7.00
N ILE A 42 13.50 12.34 -8.18
CA ILE A 42 14.38 13.47 -8.52
C ILE A 42 14.07 14.68 -7.62
N GLN A 43 12.79 14.91 -7.33
CA GLN A 43 12.33 15.99 -6.43
C GLN A 43 12.35 15.59 -4.94
N GLY A 44 12.98 14.45 -4.59
CA GLY A 44 13.18 14.03 -3.20
C GLY A 44 11.97 13.35 -2.54
N ARG A 45 10.92 13.01 -3.30
CA ARG A 45 9.72 12.32 -2.82
C ARG A 45 10.03 10.85 -2.58
N ASP A 46 9.53 10.29 -1.48
CA ASP A 46 9.78 8.89 -1.14
C ASP A 46 9.05 7.93 -2.08
N LEU A 47 9.74 6.88 -2.52
CA LEU A 47 9.15 5.80 -3.30
C LEU A 47 8.60 4.75 -2.33
N TRP A 48 7.40 5.01 -1.82
CA TRP A 48 6.77 4.19 -0.78
C TRP A 48 6.33 2.83 -1.28
N VAL A 49 6.72 1.79 -0.54
CA VAL A 49 6.20 0.43 -0.69
C VAL A 49 5.50 0.01 0.59
N MET A 50 4.25 -0.42 0.46
CA MET A 50 3.50 -1.08 1.51
C MET A 50 3.60 -2.60 1.32
N VAL A 51 4.20 -3.29 2.28
CA VAL A 51 4.01 -4.75 2.40
C VAL A 51 2.67 -4.99 3.07
N VAL A 52 1.88 -5.93 2.55
CA VAL A 52 0.66 -6.44 3.18
C VAL A 52 0.74 -7.97 3.27
N SER A 53 0.78 -8.49 4.49
CA SER A 53 0.96 -9.92 4.79
C SER A 53 0.78 -10.21 6.28
N SER A 54 0.43 -11.44 6.67
CA SER A 54 0.48 -11.84 8.09
C SER A 54 1.90 -11.97 8.68
N SER A 55 2.93 -11.84 7.83
CA SER A 55 4.34 -11.83 8.20
C SER A 55 5.06 -10.70 7.42
N PRO A 56 4.76 -9.42 7.72
CA PRO A 56 5.12 -8.32 6.82
C PRO A 56 6.61 -7.98 6.83
N TYR A 57 7.30 -8.16 7.95
CA TYR A 57 8.67 -7.70 8.15
C TYR A 57 9.74 -8.60 7.52
N GLU A 58 9.48 -9.90 7.38
CA GLU A 58 10.49 -10.88 6.96
C GLU A 58 9.95 -11.84 5.89
N HIS A 59 10.82 -12.26 4.99
CA HIS A 59 10.52 -13.33 4.03
C HIS A 59 10.44 -14.67 4.77
N MET A 60 9.48 -15.52 4.38
CA MET A 60 9.35 -16.88 4.91
C MET A 60 9.44 -17.89 3.77
N VAL A 61 10.26 -18.93 3.97
CA VAL A 61 10.38 -20.03 3.01
C VAL A 61 9.00 -20.65 2.75
N GLY A 62 8.64 -20.81 1.48
CA GLY A 62 7.33 -21.34 1.07
C GLY A 62 6.22 -20.28 0.96
N LYS A 63 6.47 -19.03 1.38
CA LYS A 63 5.56 -17.89 1.22
C LYS A 63 6.09 -16.98 0.09
N PRO A 64 5.51 -17.01 -1.13
CA PRO A 64 6.01 -16.20 -2.23
C PRO A 64 5.84 -14.70 -1.99
N ASP A 65 6.82 -13.93 -2.46
CA ASP A 65 6.72 -12.47 -2.58
C ASP A 65 6.13 -12.10 -3.95
N VAL A 66 5.11 -11.23 -3.94
CA VAL A 66 4.45 -10.71 -5.14
C VAL A 66 4.51 -9.19 -5.10
N LYS A 67 4.63 -8.55 -6.27
CA LYS A 67 4.74 -7.09 -6.36
C LYS A 67 3.74 -6.49 -7.35
N TYR A 68 3.07 -5.44 -6.92
CA TYR A 68 2.33 -4.51 -7.78
C TYR A 68 3.02 -3.15 -7.82
N VAL A 69 3.11 -2.57 -9.02
CA VAL A 69 3.62 -1.22 -9.25
C VAL A 69 2.63 -0.43 -10.08
N GLY A 70 2.27 0.75 -9.60
CA GLY A 70 1.41 1.69 -10.31
C GLY A 70 2.15 2.96 -10.70
N ASN A 71 1.52 3.70 -11.61
CA ASN A 71 1.85 5.10 -11.89
C ASN A 71 3.35 5.32 -12.19
N ILE A 72 3.87 4.50 -13.10
CA ILE A 72 5.20 4.66 -13.72
C ILE A 72 5.17 5.87 -14.65
N HIS A 73 4.10 6.01 -15.44
CA HIS A 73 3.76 7.26 -16.08
C HIS A 73 2.89 8.08 -15.14
N GLY A 74 3.32 9.30 -14.82
CA GLY A 74 2.69 10.14 -13.80
C GLY A 74 1.24 10.53 -14.12
N ASN A 75 0.93 10.73 -15.41
CA ASN A 75 -0.40 11.05 -15.91
C ASN A 75 -1.32 9.83 -16.11
N GLU A 76 -0.94 8.65 -15.63
CA GLU A 76 -1.77 7.43 -15.57
C GLU A 76 -2.20 7.16 -14.11
N PRO A 77 -3.06 8.00 -13.52
CA PRO A 77 -3.30 8.03 -12.07
C PRO A 77 -4.18 6.87 -11.57
N VAL A 78 -4.94 6.20 -12.46
CA VAL A 78 -5.89 5.16 -12.07
C VAL A 78 -5.19 4.01 -11.33
N GLY A 79 -4.02 3.58 -11.81
CA GLY A 79 -3.25 2.52 -11.16
C GLY A 79 -2.77 2.88 -9.76
N ARG A 80 -2.49 4.17 -9.49
CA ARG A 80 -2.11 4.66 -8.16
C ARG A 80 -3.27 4.46 -7.18
N GLU A 81 -4.45 4.98 -7.52
CA GLU A 81 -5.62 4.92 -6.65
C GLU A 81 -6.11 3.49 -6.43
N MET A 82 -6.13 2.66 -7.49
CA MET A 82 -6.46 1.24 -7.38
C MET A 82 -5.57 0.52 -6.36
N LEU A 83 -4.27 0.83 -6.32
CA LEU A 83 -3.35 0.22 -5.38
C LEU A 83 -3.55 0.73 -3.94
N LEU A 84 -3.93 2.00 -3.74
CA LEU A 84 -4.29 2.50 -2.40
C LEU A 84 -5.57 1.83 -1.87
N HIS A 85 -6.59 1.70 -2.70
CA HIS A 85 -7.82 0.99 -2.33
C HIS A 85 -7.58 -0.51 -2.13
N LEU A 86 -6.67 -1.14 -2.90
CA LEU A 86 -6.28 -2.54 -2.68
C LEU A 86 -5.62 -2.73 -1.31
N ILE A 87 -4.73 -1.82 -0.90
CA ILE A 87 -4.14 -1.82 0.45
C ILE A 87 -5.25 -1.74 1.50
N GLN A 88 -6.18 -0.79 1.36
CA GLN A 88 -7.29 -0.63 2.29
C GLN A 88 -8.18 -1.88 2.37
N TYR A 89 -8.53 -2.46 1.21
CA TYR A 89 -9.34 -3.67 1.14
C TYR A 89 -8.65 -4.82 1.89
N PHE A 90 -7.37 -5.06 1.63
CA PHE A 90 -6.64 -6.13 2.30
C PHE A 90 -6.57 -5.98 3.82
N VAL A 91 -6.27 -4.80 4.33
CA VAL A 91 -6.16 -4.61 5.79
C VAL A 91 -7.50 -4.61 6.50
N THR A 92 -8.58 -4.17 5.85
CA THR A 92 -9.93 -4.15 6.46
C THR A 92 -10.66 -5.49 6.33
N SER A 93 -10.37 -6.28 5.28
CA SER A 93 -11.01 -7.58 5.05
C SER A 93 -10.29 -8.77 5.68
N TYR A 94 -9.04 -8.64 6.15
CA TYR A 94 -8.26 -9.77 6.69
C TYR A 94 -8.97 -10.56 7.80
N SER A 95 -9.76 -9.91 8.67
CA SER A 95 -10.46 -10.59 9.77
C SER A 95 -11.82 -11.16 9.39
N SER A 96 -12.41 -10.74 8.27
CA SER A 96 -13.80 -11.05 7.91
C SER A 96 -13.94 -11.89 6.63
N ASP A 97 -13.00 -11.75 5.69
CA ASP A 97 -12.98 -12.47 4.42
C ASP A 97 -11.97 -13.62 4.47
N GLN A 98 -12.47 -14.86 4.37
CA GLN A 98 -11.64 -16.06 4.45
C GLN A 98 -10.63 -16.16 3.30
N TYR A 99 -10.97 -15.67 2.10
CA TYR A 99 -10.08 -15.70 0.95
C TYR A 99 -8.96 -14.68 1.12
N VAL A 100 -9.27 -13.45 1.54
CA VAL A 100 -8.24 -12.44 1.85
C VAL A 100 -7.33 -12.91 2.96
N LYS A 101 -7.89 -13.50 4.03
CA LYS A 101 -7.10 -14.10 5.10
C LYS A 101 -6.13 -15.14 4.57
N TRP A 102 -6.65 -16.11 3.82
CA TRP A 102 -5.82 -17.17 3.23
C TRP A 102 -4.74 -16.59 2.32
N LEU A 103 -5.07 -15.60 1.48
CA LEU A 103 -4.12 -14.96 0.57
C LEU A 103 -2.97 -14.30 1.34
N LEU A 104 -3.26 -13.49 2.35
CA LEU A 104 -2.25 -12.76 3.13
C LEU A 104 -1.48 -13.67 4.11
N ASP A 105 -2.08 -14.80 4.52
CA ASP A 105 -1.40 -15.84 5.28
C ASP A 105 -0.35 -16.56 4.44
N ASN A 106 -0.61 -16.73 3.14
CA ASN A 106 0.21 -17.52 2.22
C ASN A 106 1.01 -16.70 1.20
N THR A 107 0.89 -15.37 1.18
CA THR A 107 1.61 -14.50 0.24
C THR A 107 2.13 -13.25 0.95
N ARG A 108 3.29 -12.74 0.52
CA ARG A 108 3.83 -11.45 0.96
C ARG A 108 3.74 -10.44 -0.18
N ILE A 109 2.78 -9.52 -0.10
CA ILE A 109 2.44 -8.63 -1.22
C ILE A 109 3.10 -7.28 -1.00
N HIS A 110 3.94 -6.85 -1.94
CA HIS A 110 4.60 -5.54 -1.97
C HIS A 110 3.88 -4.61 -2.94
N ILE A 111 3.38 -3.48 -2.48
CA ILE A 111 2.58 -2.55 -3.28
C ILE A 111 3.30 -1.20 -3.33
N LEU A 112 3.74 -0.80 -4.53
CA LEU A 112 4.30 0.53 -4.84
C LEU A 112 3.23 1.32 -5.62
N PRO A 113 2.44 2.19 -4.97
CA PRO A 113 1.31 2.84 -5.65
C PRO A 113 1.77 3.84 -6.73
N THR A 114 2.92 4.49 -6.53
CA THR A 114 3.51 5.42 -7.49
C THR A 114 5.02 5.22 -7.62
N MET A 115 5.47 4.87 -8.82
CA MET A 115 6.90 4.81 -9.16
C MET A 115 7.43 6.15 -9.67
N ASN A 116 6.55 7.01 -10.18
CA ASN A 116 6.89 8.35 -10.65
C ASN A 116 6.03 9.41 -9.95
N PRO A 117 6.29 9.69 -8.66
CA PRO A 117 5.56 10.72 -7.93
C PRO A 117 5.89 12.14 -8.37
N ASP A 118 6.90 12.33 -9.24
CA ASP A 118 7.31 13.64 -9.76
C ASP A 118 6.48 14.09 -10.96
N GLY A 119 6.10 13.13 -11.82
CA GLY A 119 5.29 13.38 -13.00
C GLY A 119 3.78 13.27 -12.77
N TYR A 120 3.36 12.84 -11.58
CA TYR A 120 1.97 12.89 -11.12
C TYR A 120 1.68 14.27 -10.54
#